data_AF-G3B8M7-F1
#
_entry.id   AF-G3B8M7-F1
#
_cell.length_a   1.000
_cell.length_b   1.000
_cell.length_c   1.000
_cell.angle_alpha   90.00
_cell.angle_beta   90.00
_cell.angle_gamma   90.00
#
_symmetry.space_group_name_H-M   'P 1'
#
loop_
_entity.id
_entity.type
_entity.pdbx_description
1 polymer ?
#
loop_
_entity_poly.entity_id
_entity_poly.type
_entity_poly.pdbx_seq_one_letter_code
_entity_poly.pdbx_strand_id
1 'polypeptide(L)'
;MSSLDKDVQHLSLNRTLSNTSSVVSTKHDYVDRPFSGKKEQFDQVLDILDNTGFIPEPLIESETKWFYESLGIDDVFFARESAEGIA
;
A
#
# COMPACT_ATOMS: atom_id res chain seq x y z
N MET A 1 12.37 -55.95 -3.11
CA MET A 1 12.06 -55.59 -4.51
C MET A 1 10.57 -55.33 -4.58
N SER A 2 10.20 -54.12 -5.01
CA SER A 2 8.90 -53.79 -5.66
C SER A 2 7.64 -53.94 -4.79
N SER A 3 6.65 -53.07 -4.76
CA SER A 3 6.35 -51.81 -5.42
C SER A 3 5.02 -51.33 -4.81
N LEU A 4 4.81 -50.01 -4.76
CA LEU A 4 3.58 -49.32 -5.16
C LEU A 4 2.27 -49.71 -4.40
N ASP A 5 1.75 -48.88 -3.49
CA ASP A 5 0.99 -47.64 -3.77
C ASP A 5 -0.49 -47.85 -3.44
N LYS A 6 -1.17 -46.75 -3.07
CA LYS A 6 -2.63 -46.61 -2.88
C LYS A 6 -3.14 -47.25 -1.57
N ASP A 7 -3.79 -46.53 -0.67
CA ASP A 7 -5.06 -45.85 -0.91
C ASP A 7 -5.23 -44.70 0.09
N VAL A 8 -4.88 -43.48 -0.34
CA VAL A 8 -5.34 -42.23 0.26
C VAL A 8 -6.82 -42.06 -0.15
N GLN A 9 -7.74 -42.78 0.48
CA GLN A 9 -9.18 -42.74 0.14
C GLN A 9 -10.07 -42.11 1.21
N HIS A 10 -9.58 -41.11 1.94
CA HIS A 10 -10.43 -40.41 2.91
C HIS A 10 -10.63 -38.91 2.64
N LEU A 11 -10.59 -38.52 1.37
CA LEU A 11 -10.89 -37.15 0.94
C LEU A 11 -11.95 -37.19 -0.17
N SER A 12 -13.16 -37.66 0.18
CA SER A 12 -14.33 -37.41 -0.65
C SER A 12 -14.67 -35.92 -0.58
N LEU A 13 -14.08 -35.13 -1.47
CA LEU A 13 -14.56 -33.79 -1.79
C LEU A 13 -15.73 -33.94 -2.74
N ASN A 14 -16.93 -33.78 -2.19
CA ASN A 14 -18.16 -33.73 -2.97
C ASN A 14 -18.02 -32.59 -3.99
N ARG A 15 -17.80 -32.94 -5.26
CA ARG A 15 -17.72 -32.01 -6.39
C ARG A 15 -19.12 -31.46 -6.66
N THR A 16 -19.53 -30.45 -5.90
CA THR A 16 -20.62 -29.57 -6.30
C THR A 16 -20.10 -28.68 -7.42
N LEU A 17 -20.57 -28.96 -8.63
CA LEU A 17 -20.41 -28.10 -9.80
C LEU A 17 -21.17 -26.79 -9.56
N SER A 18 -20.53 -25.87 -8.84
CA SER A 18 -20.95 -24.47 -8.79
C SER A 18 -19.78 -23.66 -9.31
N ASN A 19 -19.83 -23.43 -10.61
CA ASN A 19 -19.00 -22.47 -11.32
C ASN A 19 -19.34 -21.07 -10.79
N THR A 20 -18.78 -20.71 -9.65
CA THR A 20 -18.74 -19.34 -9.17
C THR A 20 -17.35 -19.12 -8.59
N SER A 21 -16.37 -18.94 -9.49
CA SER A 21 -15.25 -18.07 -9.19
C SER A 21 -15.84 -16.70 -8.86
N SER A 22 -16.30 -16.51 -7.62
CA SER A 22 -16.31 -15.20 -7.01
C SER A 22 -14.85 -14.86 -6.82
N VAL A 23 -14.19 -14.48 -7.93
CA VAL A 23 -13.22 -13.41 -7.88
C VAL A 23 -14.01 -12.31 -7.19
N VAL A 24 -13.88 -12.23 -5.87
CA VAL A 24 -14.23 -11.04 -5.13
C VAL A 24 -13.29 -10.02 -5.74
N SER A 25 -13.75 -9.39 -6.82
CA SER A 25 -13.28 -8.09 -7.21
C SER A 25 -13.65 -7.28 -5.99
N THR A 26 -12.69 -7.16 -5.07
CA THR A 26 -12.62 -6.02 -4.18
C THR A 26 -12.49 -4.83 -5.13
N LYS A 27 -13.65 -4.41 -5.67
CA LYS A 27 -13.91 -3.02 -6.00
C LYS A 27 -13.68 -2.31 -4.68
N HIS A 28 -12.42 -2.09 -4.36
CA HIS A 28 -12.06 -0.90 -3.64
C HIS A 28 -12.58 0.18 -4.58
N ASP A 29 -13.66 0.84 -4.16
CA ASP A 29 -14.03 2.13 -4.69
C ASP A 29 -12.90 3.10 -4.33
N TYR A 30 -11.71 2.83 -4.87
CA TYR A 30 -10.53 3.67 -4.84
C TYR A 30 -10.91 4.83 -5.72
N VAL A 31 -11.70 5.71 -5.14
CA VAL A 31 -11.94 7.01 -5.71
C VAL A 31 -10.58 7.66 -5.61
N ASP A 32 -9.84 7.61 -6.72
CA ASP A 32 -8.71 8.49 -7.01
C ASP A 32 -9.24 9.92 -7.00
N ARG A 33 -9.57 10.42 -5.81
CA ARG A 33 -9.74 11.83 -5.55
C ARG A 33 -8.32 12.32 -5.38
N PRO A 34 -7.77 13.06 -6.36
CA PRO A 34 -6.46 13.65 -6.19
C PRO A 34 -6.49 14.47 -4.90
N PHE A 35 -5.58 14.14 -3.98
CA PHE A 35 -5.51 14.86 -2.71
C PHE A 35 -4.89 16.23 -2.99
N SER A 36 -5.73 17.25 -3.15
CA SER A 36 -5.26 18.61 -3.46
C SER A 36 -4.41 19.22 -2.34
N GLY A 37 -4.56 18.71 -1.11
CA GLY A 37 -3.77 19.12 0.06
C GLY A 37 -2.35 18.57 0.09
N LYS A 38 -1.97 17.70 -0.86
CA LYS A 38 -0.66 17.03 -0.89
C LYS A 38 0.50 18.03 -0.94
N LYS A 39 0.31 19.13 -1.66
CA LYS A 39 1.31 20.21 -1.75
C LYS A 39 1.46 20.97 -0.42
N GLU A 40 0.36 21.28 0.25
CA GLU A 40 0.40 21.98 1.54
C GLU A 40 1.00 21.08 2.63
N GLN A 41 0.68 19.78 2.61
CA GLN A 41 1.30 18.79 3.48
C GLN A 41 2.80 18.67 3.20
N PHE A 42 3.21 18.65 1.93
CA PHE A 42 4.62 18.65 1.55
C PHE A 42 5.36 19.86 2.10
N ASP A 43 4.79 21.07 1.92
CA ASP A 43 5.38 22.31 2.44
C ASP A 43 5.49 22.28 3.99
N GLN A 44 4.51 21.70 4.69
CA GLN A 44 4.57 21.50 6.16
C GLN A 44 5.61 20.45 6.58
N VAL A 45 5.73 19.33 5.87
CA VAL A 45 6.73 18.28 6.15
C VAL A 45 8.14 18.87 6.02
N LEU A 46 8.38 19.70 5.00
CA LEU A 46 9.66 20.40 4.85
C LEU A 46 9.98 21.29 6.06
N ASP A 47 9.02 22.10 6.53
CA ASP A 47 9.21 22.99 7.69
C ASP A 47 9.49 22.20 8.99
N ILE A 48 8.79 21.09 9.21
CA ILE A 48 9.03 20.23 10.37
C ILE A 48 10.42 19.58 10.28
N LEU A 49 10.79 19.04 9.12
CA LEU A 49 12.10 18.42 8.92
C LEU A 49 13.25 19.42 9.07
N ASP A 50 13.07 20.66 8.59
CA ASP A 50 14.04 21.74 8.77
C ASP A 50 14.22 22.08 10.26
N ASN A 51 13.12 22.21 11.01
CA ASN A 51 13.14 22.47 12.45
C ASN A 51 13.70 21.31 13.29
N THR A 52 13.54 20.05 12.86
CA THR A 52 14.09 18.89 13.59
C THR A 52 15.61 18.78 13.48
N GLY A 53 16.22 19.34 12.43
CA GLY A 53 17.68 19.38 12.25
C GLY A 53 18.35 18.00 12.14
N PHE A 54 17.59 16.94 11.86
CA PHE A 54 18.11 15.56 11.75
C PHE A 54 18.67 15.24 10.35
N ILE A 55 18.11 15.87 9.32
CA ILE A 55 18.46 15.67 7.92
C ILE A 55 19.01 17.00 7.37
N PRO A 56 20.07 16.99 6.54
CA PRO A 56 20.56 18.22 5.94
C PRO A 56 19.52 18.85 5.01
N GLU A 57 19.30 20.17 5.09
CA GLU A 57 18.42 20.96 4.20
C GLU A 57 18.42 20.52 2.72
N PRO A 58 19.58 20.36 2.03
CA PRO A 58 19.58 19.97 0.61
C PRO A 58 19.08 18.54 0.34
N LEU A 59 19.12 17.68 1.37
CA LEU A 59 18.62 16.31 1.30
C LEU A 59 17.14 16.22 1.66
N ILE A 60 16.64 17.09 2.54
CA ILE A 60 15.21 17.12 2.94
C ILE A 60 14.30 17.26 1.70
N GLU A 61 14.57 18.20 0.80
CA GLU A 61 13.75 18.37 -0.41
C GLU A 61 13.76 17.12 -1.30
N SER A 62 14.93 16.50 -1.47
CA SER A 62 15.11 15.33 -2.34
C SER A 62 14.43 14.09 -1.76
N GLU A 63 14.58 13.85 -0.46
CA GLU A 63 13.96 12.73 0.25
C GLU A 63 12.44 12.90 0.34
N THR A 64 11.96 14.11 0.63
CA THR A 64 10.51 14.39 0.66
C THR A 64 9.93 14.21 -0.74
N LYS A 65 10.61 14.68 -1.79
CA LYS A 65 10.15 14.45 -3.17
C LYS A 65 10.14 12.95 -3.51
N TRP A 66 11.17 12.22 -3.10
CA TRP A 66 11.24 10.77 -3.28
C TRP A 66 10.09 10.05 -2.55
N PHE A 67 9.75 10.46 -1.33
CA PHE A 67 8.63 9.92 -0.57
C PHE A 67 7.28 10.11 -1.30
N TYR A 68 7.07 11.30 -1.86
CA TYR A 68 5.82 11.66 -2.54
C TYR A 68 5.68 11.09 -3.96
N GLU A 69 6.79 10.93 -4.70
CA GLU A 69 6.78 10.53 -6.12
C GLU A 69 7.27 9.09 -6.37
N SER A 70 8.23 8.60 -5.57
CA SER A 70 8.93 7.34 -5.85
C SER A 70 8.48 6.17 -4.98
N LEU A 71 7.91 6.43 -3.79
CA LEU A 71 7.42 5.35 -2.92
C LEU A 71 6.14 4.69 -3.45
N GLY A 72 5.44 5.34 -4.39
CA GLY A 72 4.17 4.84 -4.93
C GLY A 72 3.05 4.84 -3.88
N ILE A 73 3.12 5.74 -2.90
CA ILE A 73 2.07 5.93 -1.92
C ILE A 73 0.88 6.61 -2.60
N ASP A 74 -0.30 6.04 -2.40
CA ASP A 74 -1.54 6.62 -2.87
C ASP A 74 -1.95 7.89 -2.13
N ASP A 75 -2.67 8.76 -2.84
CA ASP A 75 -3.24 9.99 -2.31
C ASP A 75 -4.20 9.75 -1.12
N VAL A 76 -4.78 8.55 -1.01
CA VAL A 76 -5.62 8.14 0.14
C VAL A 76 -4.82 8.07 1.45
N PHE A 77 -3.55 7.68 1.38
CA PHE A 77 -2.66 7.69 2.55
C PHE A 77 -2.37 9.12 2.98
N PHE A 78 -1.99 9.99 2.05
CA PHE A 78 -1.75 11.42 2.33
C PHE A 78 -3.00 12.13 2.84
N ALA A 79 -4.19 11.70 2.41
CA ALA A 79 -5.46 12.21 2.93
C ALA A 79 -5.81 11.69 4.33
N ARG A 80 -5.23 10.56 4.76
CA ARG A 80 -5.43 9.99 6.11
C ARG A 80 -4.39 10.47 7.10
N GLU A 81 -3.16 10.65 6.65
CA GLU A 81 -2.02 11.01 7.47
C GLU A 81 -1.81 12.52 7.49
N SER A 82 -1.27 13.07 8.59
CA SER A 82 -0.93 14.49 8.69
C SER A 82 0.54 14.75 8.35
N ALA A 83 0.92 16.01 8.10
CA ALA A 83 2.32 16.37 7.87
C ALA A 83 3.22 15.95 9.05
N GLU A 84 2.73 16.11 10.27
CA GLU A 84 3.41 15.70 11.51
C GLU A 84 3.59 14.17 11.64
N GLY A 85 2.70 13.36 11.03
CA GLY A 85 2.84 11.91 11.02
C GLY A 85 3.83 11.40 9.97
N ILE A 86 4.15 12.24 8.98
CA ILE A 86 5.07 11.93 7.89
C ILE A 86 6.49 12.43 8.18
N ALA A 87 6.62 13.61 8.79
CA ALA A 87 7.90 14.21 9.18
C ALA A 87 8.52 13.53 10.41
#